data_AF-A0A927J3S9-F1
#
_entry.id   AF-A0A927J3S9-F1
#
_cell.length_a   1.000
_cell.length_b   1.000
_cell.length_c   1.000
_cell.angle_alpha   90.00
_cell.angle_beta   90.00
_cell.angle_gamma   90.00
#
_symmetry.space_group_name_H-M   'P 1'
#
loop_
_entity.id
_entity.type
_entity.pdbx_description
1 polymer ?
#
loop_
_entity_poly.entity_id
_entity_poly.type
_entity_poly.pdbx_seq_one_letter_code
_entity_poly.pdbx_strand_id
1 'polypeptide(L)'
;MKTDKQLLNGFSENGKEVIFEGLFKRYHLVLWKKSLKMFRCREDAEDLLQDFWLYVFNNMPKIKTDEQGSAARFLHTVYTCDVYDFYKKRKWDTVSLDNALLEKLHDQSTISSNLVEEHIYIEEFQRLRVSILNTLPPKDRTLFHLYDKINLSVSEIALRYSLSEGTVRNKISSISVIVNSRLRSIYAAVSIIVWLFIGHIF
;
A
#
# COMPACT_ATOMS: atom_id res chain seq x y z
N MET A 1 6.06 -15.97 -18.78
CA MET A 1 4.98 -15.93 -17.77
C MET A 1 3.72 -15.45 -18.47
N LYS A 2 2.57 -16.16 -18.36
CA LYS A 2 1.31 -15.73 -19.02
C LYS A 2 0.87 -14.36 -18.48
N THR A 3 0.40 -13.46 -19.33
CA THR A 3 -0.18 -12.17 -18.90
C THR A 3 -1.52 -12.39 -18.18
N ASP A 4 -2.01 -11.41 -17.43
CA ASP A 4 -3.28 -11.58 -16.70
C ASP A 4 -4.44 -11.68 -17.67
N LYS A 5 -4.37 -10.98 -18.81
CA LYS A 5 -5.31 -11.14 -19.94
C LYS A 5 -5.32 -12.57 -20.48
N GLN A 6 -4.14 -13.18 -20.65
CA GLN A 6 -4.06 -14.59 -21.09
C GLN A 6 -4.60 -15.56 -20.04
N LEU A 7 -4.39 -15.28 -18.75
CA LEU A 7 -4.98 -16.06 -17.67
C LEU A 7 -6.51 -15.95 -17.69
N LEU A 8 -7.04 -14.73 -17.74
CA LEU A 8 -8.48 -14.45 -17.75
C LEU A 8 -9.19 -15.01 -18.98
N ASN A 9 -8.56 -14.96 -20.15
CA ASN A 9 -9.10 -15.55 -21.38
C ASN A 9 -9.11 -17.09 -21.34
N GLY A 10 -8.25 -17.71 -20.54
CA GLY A 10 -8.20 -19.17 -20.36
C GLY A 10 -9.32 -19.76 -19.51
N PHE A 11 -10.38 -18.99 -19.23
CA PHE A 11 -11.51 -19.37 -18.37
C PHE A 11 -12.23 -20.63 -18.82
N SER A 12 -12.34 -20.82 -20.14
CA SER A 12 -12.97 -22.00 -20.74
C SER A 12 -12.13 -23.28 -20.59
N GLU A 13 -10.83 -23.18 -20.35
CA GLU A 13 -9.89 -24.31 -20.42
C GLU A 13 -9.34 -24.73 -19.05
N ASN A 14 -9.04 -23.77 -18.16
CA ASN A 14 -8.26 -24.03 -16.94
C ASN A 14 -9.11 -23.99 -15.65
N GLY A 15 -10.40 -23.70 -15.76
CA GLY A 15 -11.28 -23.55 -14.61
C GLY A 15 -11.01 -22.28 -13.79
N LYS A 16 -12.01 -21.89 -13.01
CA LYS A 16 -12.04 -20.65 -12.22
C LYS A 16 -10.91 -20.57 -11.18
N GLU A 17 -10.56 -21.69 -10.56
CA GLU A 17 -9.59 -21.77 -9.46
C GLU A 17 -8.15 -21.48 -9.91
N VAL A 18 -7.73 -22.03 -11.06
CA VAL A 18 -6.37 -21.85 -11.58
C VAL A 18 -6.10 -20.38 -11.94
N ILE A 19 -7.10 -19.71 -12.50
CA ILE A 19 -7.01 -18.30 -12.87
C ILE A 19 -6.93 -17.43 -11.62
N PHE A 20 -7.79 -17.72 -10.63
CA PHE A 20 -7.76 -17.05 -9.36
C PHE A 20 -6.41 -17.19 -8.67
N GLU A 21 -5.88 -18.41 -8.57
CA GLU A 21 -4.58 -18.67 -7.94
C GLU A 21 -3.45 -17.86 -8.63
N GLY A 22 -3.50 -17.77 -9.96
CA GLY A 22 -2.57 -16.97 -10.75
C GLY A 22 -2.61 -15.48 -10.41
N LEU A 23 -3.81 -14.91 -10.24
CA LEU A 23 -3.99 -13.51 -9.82
C LEU A 23 -3.60 -13.31 -8.35
N PHE A 24 -4.03 -14.22 -7.47
CA PHE A 24 -3.76 -14.18 -6.05
C PHE A 24 -2.26 -14.18 -5.78
N LYS A 25 -1.49 -15.12 -6.36
CA LYS A 25 -0.03 -15.17 -6.20
C LYS A 25 0.68 -13.90 -6.64
N ARG A 26 0.17 -13.21 -7.68
CA ARG A 26 0.78 -11.98 -8.21
C ARG A 26 0.50 -10.76 -7.35
N TYR A 27 -0.75 -10.59 -6.90
CA TYR A 27 -1.18 -9.33 -6.31
C TYR A 27 -1.40 -9.38 -4.80
N HIS A 28 -1.60 -10.56 -4.21
CA HIS A 28 -1.96 -10.68 -2.79
C HIS A 28 -0.92 -10.03 -1.89
N LEU A 29 0.37 -10.31 -2.07
CA LEU A 29 1.42 -9.75 -1.24
C LEU A 29 1.54 -8.22 -1.37
N VAL A 30 1.31 -7.68 -2.56
CA VAL A 30 1.36 -6.24 -2.81
C VAL A 30 0.18 -5.53 -2.16
N LEU A 31 -1.04 -6.05 -2.37
CA LEU A 31 -2.25 -5.52 -1.75
C LEU A 31 -2.21 -5.66 -0.23
N TRP A 32 -1.71 -6.78 0.29
CA TRP A 32 -1.47 -6.98 1.72
C TRP A 32 -0.57 -5.90 2.32
N LYS A 33 0.61 -5.68 1.73
CA LYS A 33 1.54 -4.64 2.18
C LYS A 33 0.94 -3.24 2.09
N LYS A 34 0.05 -3.00 1.11
CA LYS A 34 -0.69 -1.74 0.98
C LYS A 34 -1.75 -1.61 2.09
N SER A 35 -2.49 -2.69 2.37
CA SER A 35 -3.49 -2.79 3.43
C SER A 35 -2.88 -2.44 4.79
N LEU A 36 -1.74 -3.06 5.13
CA LEU A 36 -1.06 -2.79 6.40
C LEU A 36 -0.58 -1.33 6.56
N LYS A 37 -0.44 -0.57 5.47
CA LYS A 37 -0.13 0.88 5.52
C LYS A 37 -1.38 1.74 5.63
N MET A 38 -2.53 1.22 5.20
CA MET A 38 -3.81 1.93 5.13
C MET A 38 -4.67 1.71 6.38
N PHE A 39 -4.50 0.58 7.08
CA PHE A 39 -5.23 0.21 8.28
C PHE A 39 -4.37 0.35 9.53
N ARG A 40 -5.00 0.72 10.64
CA ARG A 40 -4.37 0.74 11.98
C ARG A 40 -4.49 -0.61 12.69
N CYS A 41 -5.58 -1.34 12.43
CA CYS A 41 -5.83 -2.68 12.92
C CYS A 41 -5.43 -3.67 11.84
N ARG A 42 -4.68 -4.71 12.19
CA ARG A 42 -4.26 -5.72 11.21
C ARG A 42 -5.44 -6.58 10.79
N GLU A 43 -6.30 -6.91 11.74
CA GLU A 43 -7.51 -7.71 11.60
C GLU A 43 -8.48 -7.05 10.61
N ASP A 44 -8.73 -5.74 10.74
CA ASP A 44 -9.56 -4.99 9.77
C ASP A 44 -8.97 -5.03 8.34
N ALA A 45 -7.65 -5.00 8.22
CA ALA A 45 -6.96 -5.11 6.92
C ALA A 45 -7.06 -6.54 6.35
N GLU A 46 -6.95 -7.55 7.20
CA GLU A 46 -7.11 -8.97 6.86
C GLU A 46 -8.52 -9.24 6.34
N ASP A 47 -9.53 -8.82 7.09
CA ASP A 47 -10.95 -9.02 6.77
C ASP A 47 -11.32 -8.35 5.44
N LEU A 48 -10.95 -7.07 5.25
CA LEU A 48 -11.25 -6.39 4.00
C LEU A 48 -10.53 -7.02 2.80
N LEU A 49 -9.29 -7.46 2.99
CA LEU A 49 -8.56 -8.12 1.91
C LEU A 49 -9.18 -9.48 1.56
N GLN A 50 -9.69 -10.21 2.55
CA GLN A 50 -10.43 -11.45 2.33
C GLN A 50 -11.71 -11.19 1.53
N ASP A 51 -12.51 -10.19 1.92
CA ASP A 51 -13.73 -9.80 1.20
C ASP A 51 -13.44 -9.36 -0.24
N PHE A 52 -12.37 -8.58 -0.43
CA PHE A 52 -11.91 -8.21 -1.77
C PHE A 52 -11.58 -9.43 -2.63
N TRP A 53 -10.84 -10.40 -2.09
CA TRP A 53 -10.48 -11.61 -2.84
C TRP A 53 -11.69 -12.50 -3.12
N LEU A 54 -12.68 -12.57 -2.23
CA LEU A 54 -13.96 -13.23 -2.49
C LEU A 54 -14.74 -12.53 -3.61
N TYR A 55 -14.77 -11.20 -3.60
CA TYR A 55 -15.37 -10.41 -4.67
C TYR A 55 -14.69 -10.69 -6.02
N VAL A 56 -13.35 -10.65 -6.05
CA VAL A 56 -12.54 -10.96 -7.24
C VAL A 56 -12.82 -12.37 -7.72
N PHE A 57 -12.86 -13.35 -6.81
CA PHE A 57 -13.17 -14.73 -7.15
C PHE A 57 -14.54 -14.81 -7.84
N ASN A 58 -15.56 -14.17 -7.30
CA ASN A 58 -16.92 -14.21 -7.84
C ASN A 58 -17.13 -13.38 -9.12
N ASN A 59 -16.29 -12.38 -9.36
CA ASN A 59 -16.45 -11.44 -10.47
C ASN A 59 -15.28 -11.44 -11.46
N MET A 60 -14.49 -12.51 -11.51
CA MET A 60 -13.36 -12.64 -12.44
C MET A 60 -13.66 -12.26 -13.90
N PRO A 61 -14.81 -12.64 -14.50
CA PRO A 61 -15.14 -12.25 -15.87
C PRO A 61 -15.27 -10.74 -16.10
N LYS A 62 -15.45 -9.96 -15.03
CA LYS A 62 -15.56 -8.49 -15.08
C LYS A 62 -14.21 -7.79 -14.90
N ILE A 63 -13.14 -8.52 -14.62
CA ILE A 63 -11.81 -7.93 -14.44
C ILE A 63 -11.32 -7.40 -15.77
N LYS A 64 -10.98 -6.11 -15.78
CA LYS A 64 -10.43 -5.44 -16.97
C LYS A 64 -8.91 -5.45 -16.92
N THR A 65 -8.31 -5.62 -18.08
CA THR A 65 -6.86 -5.48 -18.26
C THR A 65 -6.53 -4.24 -19.09
N ASP A 66 -5.37 -3.67 -18.86
CA ASP A 66 -4.79 -2.64 -19.73
C ASP A 66 -4.35 -3.21 -21.10
N GLU A 67 -3.79 -2.34 -21.94
CA GLU A 67 -3.29 -2.68 -23.28
C GLU A 67 -2.14 -3.69 -23.22
N GLN A 68 -1.34 -3.67 -22.15
CA GLN A 68 -0.26 -4.63 -21.88
C GLN A 68 -0.78 -5.96 -21.30
N GLY A 69 -2.09 -6.06 -21.03
CA GLY A 69 -2.74 -7.26 -20.51
C GLY A 69 -2.57 -7.46 -19.00
N SER A 70 -2.27 -6.39 -18.27
CA SER A 70 -2.16 -6.37 -16.80
C SER A 70 -3.49 -6.03 -16.13
N ALA A 71 -3.85 -6.75 -15.07
CA ALA A 71 -5.05 -6.48 -14.27
C ALA A 71 -4.80 -5.54 -13.08
N ALA A 72 -3.56 -5.09 -12.89
CA ALA A 72 -3.11 -4.39 -11.68
C ALA A 72 -3.95 -3.15 -11.39
N ARG A 73 -4.13 -2.28 -12.39
CA ARG A 73 -4.87 -1.02 -12.23
C ARG A 73 -6.30 -1.25 -11.79
N PHE A 74 -6.98 -2.24 -12.38
CA PHE A 74 -8.35 -2.58 -12.04
C PHE A 74 -8.44 -3.07 -10.59
N LEU A 75 -7.61 -4.05 -10.21
CA LEU A 75 -7.60 -4.63 -8.87
C LEU A 75 -7.27 -3.59 -7.80
N HIS A 76 -6.28 -2.73 -8.05
CA HIS A 76 -5.94 -1.64 -7.14
C HIS A 76 -7.06 -0.63 -6.99
N THR A 77 -7.77 -0.29 -8.07
CA THR A 77 -8.88 0.66 -8.03
C THR A 77 -10.02 0.11 -7.19
N VAL A 78 -10.46 -1.13 -7.48
CA VAL A 78 -11.53 -1.79 -6.73
C VAL A 78 -11.17 -1.88 -5.25
N TYR A 79 -9.98 -2.36 -4.92
CA TYR A 79 -9.54 -2.46 -3.53
C TYR A 79 -9.52 -1.09 -2.82
N THR A 80 -9.09 -0.04 -3.51
CA THR A 80 -9.06 1.32 -2.94
C THR A 80 -10.48 1.86 -2.70
N CYS A 81 -11.44 1.53 -3.57
CA CYS A 81 -12.86 1.83 -3.34
C CYS A 81 -13.40 1.09 -2.11
N ASP A 82 -13.08 -0.20 -1.95
CA ASP A 82 -13.51 -0.99 -0.79
C ASP A 82 -12.96 -0.40 0.52
N VAL A 83 -11.68 0.02 0.52
CA VAL A 83 -11.05 0.73 1.66
C VAL A 83 -11.77 2.05 1.96
N TYR A 84 -12.07 2.83 0.93
CA TYR A 84 -12.80 4.09 1.09
C TYR A 84 -14.19 3.85 1.71
N ASP A 85 -14.93 2.87 1.21
CA ASP A 85 -16.26 2.54 1.70
C ASP A 85 -16.24 2.02 3.14
N PHE A 86 -15.24 1.21 3.50
CA PHE A 86 -15.01 0.78 4.89
C PHE A 86 -14.88 1.99 5.83
N TYR A 87 -14.00 2.94 5.51
CA TYR A 87 -13.79 4.13 6.34
C TYR A 87 -14.97 5.09 6.33
N LYS A 88 -15.68 5.20 5.19
CA LYS A 88 -16.89 6.00 5.09
C LYS A 88 -17.97 5.45 6.02
N LYS A 89 -18.23 4.14 6.02
CA LYS A 89 -19.20 3.51 6.92
C LYS A 89 -18.82 3.74 8.39
N ARG A 90 -17.56 3.51 8.74
CA ARG A 90 -17.05 3.71 10.11
C ARG A 90 -17.14 5.17 10.60
N LYS A 91 -17.00 6.15 9.70
CA LYS A 91 -17.22 7.58 10.00
C LYS A 91 -18.66 7.93 10.32
N TRP A 92 -19.64 7.21 9.75
CA TRP A 92 -21.06 7.46 10.04
C TRP A 92 -21.41 6.95 11.45
N ASP A 93 -20.67 5.95 11.94
CA ASP A 93 -20.79 5.43 13.31
C ASP A 93 -19.97 6.22 14.34
N THR A 94 -18.94 6.98 13.92
CA THR A 94 -18.07 7.74 14.83
C THR A 94 -17.73 9.11 14.25
N VAL A 95 -18.47 10.15 14.66
CA VAL A 95 -18.13 11.54 14.31
C VAL A 95 -16.80 11.89 14.97
N SER A 96 -15.81 12.24 14.15
CA SER A 96 -14.46 12.77 14.49
C SER A 96 -13.30 11.77 14.49
N LEU A 97 -12.80 11.42 13.29
CA LEU A 97 -11.38 11.48 12.88
C LEU A 97 -11.25 11.06 11.39
N ASP A 98 -10.12 11.38 10.75
CA ASP A 98 -9.67 10.87 9.43
C ASP A 98 -10.15 11.59 8.14
N ASN A 99 -9.97 12.91 8.07
CA ASN A 99 -9.95 13.60 6.76
C ASN A 99 -8.63 13.37 5.98
N ALA A 100 -7.52 13.12 6.68
CA ALA A 100 -6.19 12.95 6.08
C ALA A 100 -5.97 11.61 5.34
N LEU A 101 -6.74 10.55 5.65
CA LEU A 101 -6.68 9.27 4.95
C LEU A 101 -7.38 9.33 3.58
N LEU A 102 -8.52 10.03 3.52
CA LEU A 102 -9.29 10.22 2.29
C LEU A 102 -8.50 11.01 1.23
N GLU A 103 -7.76 12.03 1.68
CA GLU A 103 -6.89 12.83 0.82
C GLU A 103 -5.71 12.02 0.27
N LYS A 104 -5.15 11.10 1.07
CA LYS A 104 -4.08 10.17 0.63
C LYS A 104 -4.54 9.10 -0.36
N LEU A 105 -5.80 8.69 -0.32
CA LEU A 105 -6.36 7.68 -1.24
C LEU A 105 -6.57 8.26 -2.64
N HIS A 106 -6.86 9.57 -2.74
CA HIS A 106 -7.04 10.25 -4.02
C HIS A 106 -5.72 10.46 -4.77
N ASP A 107 -4.61 10.64 -4.05
CA ASP A 107 -3.28 10.96 -4.59
C ASP A 107 -2.48 9.74 -5.09
N GLN A 108 -2.96 8.50 -4.86
CA GLN A 108 -2.23 7.24 -5.14
C GLN A 108 -2.67 6.48 -6.40
N SER A 109 -3.45 7.07 -7.31
CA SER A 109 -3.97 6.38 -8.50
C SER A 109 -2.98 6.18 -9.65
N THR A 110 -1.68 6.45 -9.46
CA THR A 110 -0.66 6.35 -10.52
C THR A 110 0.41 5.33 -10.13
N ILE A 111 0.20 4.05 -10.46
CA ILE A 111 1.26 3.04 -10.37
C ILE A 111 1.26 2.19 -11.65
N SER A 112 2.39 2.30 -12.36
CA SER A 112 2.73 1.60 -13.60
C SER A 112 3.01 0.11 -13.34
N SER A 113 2.59 -0.73 -14.27
CA SER A 113 2.73 -2.18 -14.30
C SER A 113 4.15 -2.62 -14.71
N ASN A 114 4.96 -3.14 -13.79
CA ASN A 114 6.16 -3.96 -14.09
C ASN A 114 6.60 -4.78 -12.86
N LEU A 115 6.14 -6.04 -12.75
CA LEU A 115 6.28 -6.90 -11.55
C LEU A 115 7.71 -7.43 -11.27
N VAL A 116 8.64 -7.41 -12.23
CA VAL A 116 10.04 -7.87 -12.03
C VAL A 116 10.93 -6.74 -11.52
N GLU A 117 10.71 -5.53 -12.03
CA GLU A 117 11.30 -4.30 -11.50
C GLU A 117 10.83 -4.01 -10.07
N GLU A 118 9.58 -4.36 -9.74
CA GLU A 118 8.95 -4.04 -8.47
C GLU A 118 9.65 -4.67 -7.25
N HIS A 119 10.23 -5.87 -7.37
CA HIS A 119 10.96 -6.48 -6.25
C HIS A 119 12.26 -5.71 -5.93
N ILE A 120 13.01 -5.31 -6.95
CA ILE A 120 14.21 -4.50 -6.80
C ILE A 120 13.84 -3.12 -6.25
N TYR A 121 12.76 -2.51 -6.77
CA TYR A 121 12.26 -1.23 -6.26
C TYR A 121 11.75 -1.33 -4.82
N ILE A 122 11.16 -2.45 -4.39
CA ILE A 122 10.70 -2.65 -3.02
C ILE A 122 11.90 -2.78 -2.06
N GLU A 123 12.93 -3.52 -2.44
CA GLU A 123 14.15 -3.65 -1.63
C GLU A 123 14.89 -2.31 -1.52
N GLU A 124 15.07 -1.61 -2.64
CA GLU A 124 15.66 -0.27 -2.63
C GLU A 124 14.81 0.72 -1.85
N PHE A 125 13.49 0.67 -1.98
CA PHE A 125 12.58 1.50 -1.21
C PHE A 125 12.68 1.22 0.29
N GLN A 126 12.83 -0.05 0.68
CA GLN A 126 13.06 -0.40 2.08
C GLN A 126 14.43 0.08 2.56
N ARG A 127 15.49 -0.06 1.75
CA ARG A 127 16.82 0.48 2.05
C ARG A 127 16.78 2.00 2.26
N LEU A 128 16.13 2.74 1.36
CA LEU A 128 15.92 4.18 1.44
C LEU A 128 15.12 4.58 2.67
N ARG A 129 14.05 3.84 2.99
CA ARG A 129 13.25 4.10 4.19
C ARG A 129 14.09 3.89 5.46
N VAL A 130 14.88 2.82 5.51
CA VAL A 130 15.79 2.53 6.63
C VAL A 130 16.88 3.60 6.74
N SER A 131 17.46 4.06 5.62
CA SER A 131 18.49 5.10 5.65
C SER A 131 17.94 6.43 6.17
N ILE A 132 16.72 6.81 5.78
CA ILE A 132 16.05 8.01 6.31
C ILE A 132 15.76 7.86 7.81
N LEU A 133 15.24 6.70 8.24
CA LEU A 133 14.99 6.42 9.67
C LEU A 133 16.29 6.46 10.49
N ASN A 134 17.42 6.09 9.90
CA ASN A 134 18.72 6.16 10.56
C ASN A 134 19.24 7.59 10.75
N THR A 135 18.66 8.59 10.06
CA THR A 135 18.97 10.01 10.32
C THR A 135 18.22 10.59 11.53
N LEU A 136 17.26 9.85 12.08
CA LEU A 136 16.49 10.28 13.25
C LEU A 136 17.27 10.01 14.53
N PRO A 137 17.01 10.79 15.61
CA PRO A 137 17.54 10.49 16.93
C PRO A 137 17.21 9.04 17.34
N PRO A 138 18.13 8.32 18.01
CA PRO A 138 17.94 6.91 18.36
C PRO A 138 16.62 6.63 19.09
N LYS A 139 16.23 7.51 20.03
CA LYS A 139 14.98 7.39 20.80
C LYS A 139 13.74 7.50 19.92
N ASP A 140 13.76 8.38 18.93
CA ASP A 140 12.63 8.62 18.03
C ASP A 140 12.51 7.48 17.01
N ARG A 141 13.63 6.97 16.52
CA ARG A 141 13.67 5.78 15.66
C ARG A 141 13.11 4.55 16.39
N THR A 142 13.49 4.32 17.64
CA THR A 142 12.97 3.19 18.44
C THR A 142 11.47 3.32 18.70
N LEU A 143 11.00 4.52 19.06
CA LEU A 143 9.58 4.79 19.25
C LEU A 143 8.79 4.50 17.98
N PHE A 144 9.27 5.00 16.84
CA PHE A 144 8.64 4.76 15.55
C PHE A 144 8.70 3.30 15.13
N HIS A 145 9.76 2.56 15.46
CA HIS A 145 9.86 1.12 15.19
C HIS A 145 8.83 0.32 15.99
N LEU A 146 8.65 0.63 17.27
CA LEU A 146 7.63 -0.01 18.10
C LEU A 146 6.22 0.20 17.55
N TYR A 147 5.96 1.40 17.03
CA TYR A 147 4.71 1.74 16.38
C TYR A 147 4.54 1.06 14.99
N ASP A 148 5.50 1.21 14.09
CA ASP A 148 5.41 0.80 12.66
C ASP A 148 5.70 -0.68 12.41
N LYS A 149 6.52 -1.33 13.24
CA LYS A 149 6.95 -2.73 13.04
C LYS A 149 6.37 -3.69 14.06
N ILE A 150 6.17 -3.23 15.29
CA ILE A 150 5.70 -4.06 16.40
C ILE A 150 4.21 -3.78 16.70
N ASN A 151 3.61 -2.78 16.04
CA ASN A 151 2.19 -2.41 16.17
C ASN A 151 1.75 -2.06 17.61
N LEU A 152 2.65 -1.51 18.43
CA LEU A 152 2.25 -0.99 19.74
C LEU A 152 1.40 0.28 19.56
N SER A 153 0.34 0.38 20.34
CA SER A 153 -0.50 1.58 20.42
C SER A 153 0.28 2.76 21.02
N VAL A 154 -0.19 3.97 20.70
CA VAL A 154 0.37 5.21 21.26
C VAL A 154 0.34 5.18 22.79
N SER A 155 -0.71 4.63 23.38
CA SER A 155 -0.90 4.48 24.83
C SER A 155 0.13 3.52 25.44
N GLU A 156 0.39 2.36 24.83
CA GLU A 156 1.39 1.40 25.31
C GLU A 156 2.81 1.97 25.22
N ILE A 157 3.11 2.71 24.15
CA ILE A 157 4.40 3.38 23.97
C ILE A 157 4.57 4.51 25.00
N ALA A 158 3.51 5.30 25.23
CA ALA A 158 3.49 6.37 26.22
C ALA A 158 3.77 5.82 27.63
N LEU A 159 3.09 4.73 28.00
CA LEU A 159 3.27 4.06 29.28
C LEU A 159 4.69 3.48 29.41
N ARG A 160 5.19 2.79 28.37
CA ARG A 160 6.53 2.16 28.39
C ARG A 160 7.68 3.16 28.52
N TYR A 161 7.51 4.37 27.99
CA TYR A 161 8.56 5.41 28.01
C TYR A 161 8.28 6.55 28.98
N SER A 162 7.22 6.45 29.80
CA SER A 162 6.79 7.52 30.72
C SER A 162 6.62 8.88 30.01
N LEU A 163 6.01 8.86 28.83
CA LEU A 163 5.70 10.04 28.02
C LEU A 163 4.19 10.27 28.00
N SER A 164 3.75 11.49 27.67
CA SER A 164 2.34 11.71 27.37
C SER A 164 1.97 11.11 26.01
N GLU A 165 0.74 10.62 25.86
CA GLU A 165 0.24 10.14 24.56
C GLU A 165 0.33 11.21 23.48
N GLY A 166 0.09 12.48 23.83
CA GLY A 166 0.24 13.61 22.93
C GLY A 166 1.67 13.77 22.42
N THR A 167 2.67 13.60 23.28
CA THR A 167 4.08 13.62 22.91
C THR A 167 4.42 12.48 21.95
N VAL A 168 3.96 11.27 22.23
CA VAL A 168 4.19 10.08 21.37
C VAL A 168 3.53 10.26 20.01
N ARG A 169 2.28 10.73 19.97
CA ARG A 169 1.53 11.00 18.73
C ARG A 169 2.22 12.07 17.88
N ASN A 170 2.66 13.16 18.51
CA ASN A 170 3.39 14.23 17.82
C ASN A 170 4.69 13.70 17.22
N LYS A 171 5.47 12.91 17.98
CA LYS A 171 6.69 12.29 17.47
C LYS A 171 6.43 11.37 16.29
N ILE A 172 5.44 10.47 16.38
CA ILE A 172 5.08 9.57 15.26
C ILE A 172 4.65 10.37 14.03
N SER A 173 3.84 11.40 14.22
CA SER A 173 3.38 12.27 13.14
C SER A 173 4.55 13.00 12.47
N SER A 174 5.42 13.65 13.25
CA SER A 174 6.61 14.34 12.73
C SER A 174 7.54 13.40 11.98
N ILE A 175 7.81 12.21 12.53
CA ILE A 175 8.65 11.20 11.88
C ILE A 175 8.02 10.73 10.57
N SER A 176 6.70 10.50 10.56
CA SER A 176 5.97 10.11 9.35
C SER A 176 6.04 11.19 8.27
N VAL A 177 5.95 12.46 8.63
CA VAL A 177 6.10 13.58 7.70
C VAL A 177 7.51 13.62 7.11
N ILE A 178 8.55 13.48 7.94
CA ILE A 178 9.96 13.48 7.50
C ILE A 178 10.25 12.32 6.53
N VAL A 179 9.80 11.11 6.88
CA VAL A 179 10.01 9.93 6.04
C VAL A 179 9.30 10.10 4.71
N ASN A 180 8.03 10.52 4.72
CA ASN A 180 7.24 10.66 3.50
C ASN A 180 7.71 11.81 2.60
N SER A 181 8.13 12.94 3.16
CA SER A 181 8.64 14.07 2.37
C SER A 181 9.93 13.72 1.65
N ARG A 182 10.89 13.10 2.35
CA ARG A 182 12.16 12.67 1.76
C ARG A 182 11.97 11.59 0.71
N LEU A 183 11.11 10.61 0.96
CA LEU A 183 10.79 9.61 -0.06
C LEU A 183 10.18 10.27 -1.30
N ARG A 184 9.21 11.19 -1.13
CA ARG A 184 8.58 11.92 -2.25
C ARG A 184 9.61 12.73 -3.06
N SER A 185 10.55 13.41 -2.41
CA SER A 185 11.61 14.16 -3.10
C SER A 185 12.54 13.23 -3.91
N ILE A 186 12.90 12.07 -3.35
CA ILE A 186 13.75 11.09 -4.04
C ILE A 186 13.01 10.51 -5.25
N TYR A 187 11.72 10.19 -5.10
CA TYR A 187 10.89 9.74 -6.22
C TYR A 187 10.78 10.79 -7.32
N ALA A 188 10.54 12.06 -6.97
CA ALA A 188 10.50 13.14 -7.95
C ALA A 188 11.82 13.27 -8.71
N ALA A 189 12.96 13.17 -8.02
CA ALA A 189 14.28 13.20 -8.65
C ALA A 189 14.52 12.02 -9.59
N VAL A 190 14.14 10.80 -9.17
CA VAL A 190 14.24 9.60 -10.02
C VAL A 190 13.33 9.72 -11.24
N SER A 191 12.10 10.22 -11.08
CA SER A 191 11.17 10.46 -12.19
C SER A 191 11.72 11.49 -13.19
N ILE A 192 12.38 12.56 -12.72
CA ILE A 192 13.03 13.54 -13.59
C ILE A 192 14.21 12.91 -14.35
N ILE A 193 15.04 12.11 -13.67
CA ILE A 193 16.18 11.42 -14.29
C ILE A 193 15.68 10.47 -15.37
N VAL A 194 14.69 9.62 -15.06
CA VAL A 194 14.06 8.69 -16.00
C VAL A 194 13.47 9.46 -17.19
N TRP A 195 12.80 10.59 -16.94
CA TRP A 195 12.25 11.45 -18.00
C TRP A 195 13.34 12.06 -18.91
N LEU A 196 14.47 12.49 -18.35
CA LEU A 196 15.61 13.02 -19.12
C LEU A 196 16.30 11.94 -19.96
N PHE A 197 16.38 10.70 -19.47
CA PHE A 197 17.01 9.60 -20.20
C PHE A 197 16.08 8.95 -21.25
N ILE A 198 14.77 8.91 -21.00
CA ILE A 198 13.79 8.40 -21.97
C ILE A 198 13.47 9.45 -23.04
N GLY A 199 13.48 10.75 -22.69
CA GLY A 199 13.24 11.85 -23.62
C GLY A 199 14.35 12.07 -24.66
N HIS A 200 15.50 11.39 -24.52
CA HIS A 200 16.62 11.47 -25.47
C HIS A 200 16.65 10.29 -26.48
N ILE A 201 15.66 9.39 -26.41
CA ILE A 201 15.53 8.19 -27.27
C ILE A 201 14.35 8.32 -28.27
N PHE A 202 13.64 9.45 -28.31
CA PHE A 202 12.65 9.78 -29.34
C PHE A 202 12.93 11.11 -30.01
#